data_AF-A0A1B4V7U2-F1
#
_entry.id   AF-A0A1B4V7U2-F1
#
_cell.length_a   1.000
_cell.length_b   1.000
_cell.length_c   1.000
_cell.angle_alpha   90.00
_cell.angle_beta   90.00
_cell.angle_gamma   90.00
#
_symmetry.space_group_name_H-M   'P 1'
#
loop_
_entity.id
_entity.type
_entity.pdbx_description
1 polymer ?
#
loop_
_entity_poly.entity_id
_entity_poly.type
_entity_poly.pdbx_seq_one_letter_code
_entity_poly.pdbx_strand_id
1 'polypeptide(L)'
;MNEADAYRFIRERVKVTPQLVAIAKGIVARASENQSRASELVDNVLKVNAVSIPHQVVLHQSVNPIPSLTAAAEGLSWQLAAQEAIWSLIHSGILLPMGELHGSAPNIGWTTVVPGSGGQSSGWRFEDLYVPVPALVRRAPSFTGANDQFLSEPDLYLNTLGMPDMHPDVRAAFQEAVKCFRGGLFAAAVAMLGKASEGAWLELGAALLAVHYGSDFKKQRAVLEDPQIGTGKKIDAVLAIFDRQDIFRPVSEKSGVRPQELKSVAVWSDAVRDSRNTIHFGVTPATPNTYEKVATLLVGAVPHMRVIYGVKEAADAFSGGAAT
;
A
#
# COMPACT_ATOMS: atom_id res chain seq x y z
N MET A 1 22.80 -6.75 29.41
CA MET A 1 21.78 -5.70 29.20
C MET A 1 20.91 -5.66 30.45
N ASN A 2 20.72 -4.48 31.07
CA ASN A 2 19.84 -4.34 32.23
C ASN A 2 18.38 -4.10 31.79
N GLU A 3 17.44 -4.06 32.75
CA GLU A 3 16.02 -3.87 32.49
C GLU A 3 15.67 -2.55 31.79
N ALA A 4 16.36 -1.46 32.14
CA ALA A 4 16.10 -0.12 31.61
C ALA A 4 16.58 0.01 30.16
N ASP A 5 17.73 -0.59 29.85
CA ASP A 5 18.26 -0.68 28.48
C ASP A 5 17.34 -1.51 27.59
N ALA A 6 16.81 -2.62 28.10
CA ALA A 6 15.86 -3.47 27.37
C ALA A 6 14.53 -2.75 27.12
N TYR A 7 13.99 -2.04 28.12
CA TYR A 7 12.80 -1.21 27.96
C TYR A 7 12.98 -0.15 26.87
N ARG A 8 14.10 0.62 26.94
CA ARG A 8 14.44 1.63 25.94
C ARG A 8 14.63 1.01 24.55
N PHE A 9 15.28 -0.16 24.47
CA PHE A 9 15.49 -0.87 23.21
C PHE A 9 14.17 -1.21 22.52
N ILE A 10 13.20 -1.75 23.26
CA ILE A 10 11.86 -2.05 22.73
C ILE A 10 11.23 -0.75 22.26
N ARG A 11 11.15 0.25 23.13
CA ARG A 11 10.46 1.52 22.88
C ARG A 11 10.99 2.26 21.64
N GLU A 12 12.30 2.34 21.46
CA GLU A 12 12.92 3.00 20.30
C GLU A 12 12.70 2.25 18.97
N ARG A 13 12.35 0.97 19.04
CA ARG A 13 12.12 0.11 17.87
C ARG A 13 10.66 -0.11 17.53
N VAL A 14 9.74 0.16 18.46
CA VAL A 14 8.31 0.19 18.14
C VAL A 14 8.07 1.29 17.10
N LYS A 15 7.65 0.91 15.91
CA LYS A 15 7.39 1.83 14.79
C LYS A 15 6.15 1.38 14.04
N VAL A 16 5.12 2.22 14.07
CA VAL A 16 3.94 2.05 13.24
C VAL A 16 4.16 2.82 11.95
N THR A 17 4.20 2.12 10.82
CA THR A 17 4.33 2.74 9.50
C THR A 17 2.99 2.70 8.77
N PRO A 18 2.74 3.62 7.82
CA PRO A 18 1.54 3.57 6.99
C PRO A 18 1.37 2.23 6.25
N GLN A 19 2.46 1.58 5.87
CA GLN A 19 2.43 0.27 5.24
C GLN A 19 1.91 -0.83 6.17
N LEU A 20 2.33 -0.85 7.45
CA LEU A 20 1.82 -1.80 8.43
C LEU A 20 0.31 -1.63 8.64
N VAL A 21 -0.14 -0.38 8.75
CA VAL A 21 -1.56 -0.05 8.90
C VAL A 21 -2.36 -0.48 7.67
N ALA A 22 -1.85 -0.22 6.45
CA ALA A 22 -2.48 -0.65 5.20
C ALA A 22 -2.65 -2.18 5.12
N ILE A 23 -1.62 -2.95 5.49
CA ILE A 23 -1.69 -4.41 5.54
C ILE A 23 -2.71 -4.87 6.58
N ALA A 24 -2.64 -4.29 7.79
CA ALA A 24 -3.55 -4.62 8.89
C ALA A 24 -5.02 -4.32 8.52
N LYS A 25 -5.31 -3.19 7.84
CA LYS A 25 -6.65 -2.87 7.32
C LYS A 25 -7.18 -3.99 6.42
N GLY A 26 -6.37 -4.49 5.49
CA GLY A 26 -6.76 -5.58 4.60
C GLY A 26 -7.13 -6.86 5.37
N ILE A 27 -6.36 -7.21 6.41
CA ILE A 27 -6.61 -8.40 7.24
C ILE A 27 -7.88 -8.20 8.10
N VAL A 28 -7.99 -7.06 8.80
CA VAL A 28 -9.12 -6.72 9.66
C VAL A 28 -10.42 -6.64 8.85
N ALA A 29 -10.40 -5.98 7.69
CA ALA A 29 -11.55 -5.88 6.82
C ALA A 29 -12.05 -7.28 6.43
N ARG A 30 -11.17 -8.19 5.98
CA ARG A 30 -11.57 -9.57 5.62
C ARG A 30 -12.09 -10.38 6.81
N ALA A 31 -11.51 -10.22 8.00
CA ALA A 31 -11.87 -11.01 9.18
C ALA A 31 -13.14 -10.52 9.92
N SER A 32 -13.69 -9.37 9.54
CA SER A 32 -14.82 -8.72 10.23
C SER A 32 -16.16 -8.87 9.51
N GLU A 33 -16.39 -9.99 8.81
CA GLU A 33 -17.65 -10.23 8.06
C GLU A 33 -18.91 -10.14 8.94
N ASN A 34 -18.80 -10.57 10.20
CA ASN A 34 -19.85 -10.50 11.20
C ASN A 34 -19.44 -9.57 12.37
N GLN A 35 -20.21 -9.63 13.46
CA GLN A 35 -19.76 -9.04 14.72
C GLN A 35 -18.54 -9.80 15.24
N SER A 36 -17.41 -9.11 15.37
CA SER A 36 -16.13 -9.67 15.81
C SER A 36 -15.60 -8.91 17.02
N ARG A 37 -14.87 -9.59 17.91
CA ARG A 37 -14.14 -8.91 18.99
C ARG A 37 -12.91 -8.22 18.42
N ALA A 38 -12.64 -7.00 18.85
CA ALA A 38 -11.44 -6.28 18.38
C ALA A 38 -10.14 -6.98 18.76
N SER A 39 -10.07 -7.63 19.93
CA SER A 39 -8.92 -8.44 20.34
C SER A 39 -8.65 -9.60 19.39
N GLU A 40 -9.69 -10.33 18.97
CA GLU A 40 -9.56 -11.44 18.02
C GLU A 40 -9.08 -10.97 16.65
N LEU A 41 -9.47 -9.76 16.22
CA LEU A 41 -8.98 -9.14 14.98
C LEU A 41 -7.50 -8.75 15.07
N VAL A 42 -7.07 -8.18 16.20
CA VAL A 42 -5.66 -7.86 16.47
C VAL A 42 -4.83 -9.13 16.49
N ASP A 43 -5.28 -10.17 17.20
CA ASP A 43 -4.60 -11.48 17.25
C ASP A 43 -4.48 -12.11 15.86
N ASN A 44 -5.51 -11.96 15.02
CA ASN A 44 -5.46 -12.43 13.64
C ASN A 44 -4.42 -11.67 12.79
N VAL A 45 -4.27 -10.36 12.97
CA VAL A 45 -3.20 -9.58 12.29
C VAL A 45 -1.82 -10.08 12.72
N LEU A 46 -1.59 -10.29 14.01
CA LEU A 46 -0.32 -10.84 14.52
C LEU A 46 -0.05 -12.23 13.93
N LYS A 47 -1.05 -13.11 13.96
CA LYS A 47 -0.96 -14.48 13.44
C LYS A 47 -0.65 -14.54 11.94
N VAL A 48 -1.36 -13.75 11.12
CA VAL A 48 -1.18 -13.74 9.65
C VAL A 48 0.22 -13.25 9.27
N ASN A 49 0.80 -12.33 10.03
CA ASN A 49 2.16 -11.82 9.80
C ASN A 49 3.25 -12.65 10.50
N ALA A 50 2.89 -13.79 11.11
CA ALA A 50 3.81 -14.65 11.87
C ALA A 50 4.58 -13.91 12.98
N VAL A 51 3.94 -12.94 13.62
CA VAL A 51 4.51 -12.15 14.72
C VAL A 51 3.86 -12.56 16.04
N SER A 52 4.66 -12.66 17.10
CA SER A 52 4.18 -12.95 18.45
C SER A 52 4.80 -11.99 19.46
N ILE A 53 3.99 -11.50 20.39
CA ILE A 53 4.48 -10.72 21.53
C ILE A 53 4.90 -11.71 22.62
N PRO A 54 6.19 -11.74 23.02
CA PRO A 54 6.63 -12.63 24.09
C PRO A 54 6.01 -12.19 25.42
N HIS A 55 5.45 -13.15 26.16
CA HIS A 55 4.92 -12.91 27.50
C HIS A 55 6.02 -12.52 28.50
N GLN A 56 7.23 -13.06 28.30
CA GLN A 56 8.38 -12.83 29.17
C GLN A 56 9.70 -12.80 28.39
N VAL A 57 10.57 -11.87 28.74
CA VAL A 57 11.95 -11.77 28.24
C VAL A 57 12.96 -12.15 29.33
N VAL A 58 13.90 -13.03 29.00
CA VAL A 58 14.97 -13.44 29.91
C VAL A 58 16.19 -12.54 29.73
N LEU A 59 16.57 -11.81 30.78
CA LEU A 59 17.75 -10.94 30.84
C LEU A 59 18.85 -11.63 31.66
N HIS A 60 19.56 -12.56 31.02
CA HIS A 60 20.65 -13.31 31.65
C HIS A 60 21.92 -13.25 30.81
N GLN A 61 23.10 -13.36 31.42
CA GLN A 61 24.38 -13.32 30.69
C GLN A 61 24.54 -14.49 29.71
N SER A 62 23.92 -15.63 29.97
CA SER A 62 23.98 -16.82 29.10
C SER A 62 22.93 -16.85 28.00
N VAL A 63 22.01 -15.89 27.96
CA VAL A 63 20.91 -15.84 26.99
C VAL A 63 21.01 -14.53 26.25
N ASN A 64 21.07 -14.55 24.92
CA ASN A 64 20.99 -13.33 24.14
C ASN A 64 19.54 -12.80 24.18
N PRO A 65 19.23 -11.66 24.83
CA PRO A 65 17.87 -11.17 24.94
C PRO A 65 17.40 -10.49 23.65
N ILE A 66 18.32 -10.14 22.74
CA ILE A 66 18.03 -9.30 21.57
C ILE A 66 16.92 -9.88 20.68
N PRO A 67 16.89 -11.18 20.33
CA PRO A 67 15.80 -11.73 19.51
C PRO A 67 14.42 -11.55 20.16
N SER A 68 14.30 -11.80 21.47
CA SER A 68 13.03 -11.62 22.20
C SER A 68 12.64 -10.16 22.32
N LEU A 69 13.60 -9.25 22.52
CA LEU A 69 13.34 -7.80 22.54
C LEU A 69 12.92 -7.26 21.16
N THR A 70 13.52 -7.78 20.09
CA THR A 70 13.12 -7.45 18.71
C THR A 70 11.71 -7.98 18.42
N ALA A 71 11.41 -9.23 18.78
CA ALA A 71 10.08 -9.81 18.64
C ALA A 71 9.01 -9.04 19.45
N ALA A 72 9.36 -8.58 20.65
CA ALA A 72 8.53 -7.68 21.43
C ALA A 72 8.24 -6.36 20.70
N ALA A 73 9.27 -5.67 20.22
CA ALA A 73 9.10 -4.41 19.50
C ALA A 73 8.28 -4.56 18.20
N GLU A 74 8.53 -5.64 17.44
CA GLU A 74 7.79 -5.95 16.22
C GLU A 74 6.33 -6.30 16.52
N GLY A 75 6.09 -7.14 17.52
CA GLY A 75 4.74 -7.49 17.96
C GLY A 75 3.93 -6.29 18.44
N LEU A 76 4.53 -5.40 19.22
CA LEU A 76 3.89 -4.15 19.62
C LEU A 76 3.61 -3.23 18.43
N SER A 77 4.52 -3.17 17.46
CA SER A 77 4.32 -2.37 16.23
C SER A 77 3.12 -2.86 15.42
N TRP A 78 2.98 -4.17 15.25
CA TRP A 78 1.83 -4.77 14.55
C TRP A 78 0.52 -4.68 15.35
N GLN A 79 0.59 -4.82 16.68
CA GLN A 79 -0.57 -4.61 17.55
C GLN A 79 -1.13 -3.20 17.38
N LEU A 80 -0.27 -2.18 17.44
CA LEU A 80 -0.66 -0.79 17.24
C LEU A 80 -1.17 -0.54 15.81
N ALA A 81 -0.50 -1.08 14.80
CA ALA A 81 -0.97 -1.00 13.42
C ALA A 81 -2.37 -1.61 13.23
N ALA A 82 -2.68 -2.71 13.92
CA ALA A 82 -4.01 -3.31 13.91
C ALA A 82 -5.06 -2.44 14.61
N GLN A 83 -4.71 -1.82 15.74
CA GLN A 83 -5.60 -0.90 16.45
C GLN A 83 -5.89 0.37 15.64
N GLU A 84 -4.87 0.97 15.01
CA GLU A 84 -5.03 2.08 14.07
C GLU A 84 -5.85 1.68 12.86
N ALA A 85 -5.65 0.48 12.32
CA ALA A 85 -6.44 -0.05 11.23
C ALA A 85 -7.93 -0.18 11.59
N ILE A 86 -8.26 -0.68 12.78
CA ILE A 86 -9.65 -0.76 13.27
C ILE A 86 -10.28 0.64 13.30
N TRP A 87 -9.61 1.62 13.90
CA TRP A 87 -10.12 3.00 13.94
C TRP A 87 -10.26 3.63 12.57
N SER A 88 -9.29 3.40 11.69
CA SER A 88 -9.34 3.92 10.33
C SER A 88 -10.48 3.31 9.52
N LEU A 89 -10.76 2.02 9.69
CA LEU A 89 -11.91 1.35 9.07
C LEU A 89 -13.25 1.77 9.68
N ILE A 90 -13.28 2.11 10.97
CA ILE A 90 -14.45 2.75 11.60
C ILE A 90 -14.68 4.13 10.99
N HIS A 91 -13.64 4.95 10.91
CA HIS A 91 -13.71 6.28 10.32
C HIS A 91 -14.10 6.23 8.83
N SER A 92 -13.71 5.17 8.12
CA SER A 92 -14.11 5.00 6.72
C SER A 92 -15.55 4.51 6.54
N GLY A 93 -16.26 4.19 7.63
CA GLY A 93 -17.62 3.65 7.60
C GLY A 93 -17.69 2.18 7.19
N ILE A 94 -16.55 1.49 7.06
CA ILE A 94 -16.50 0.05 6.75
C ILE A 94 -16.88 -0.76 8.00
N LEU A 95 -16.41 -0.32 9.17
CA LEU A 95 -16.74 -0.91 10.46
C LEU A 95 -17.63 0.04 11.25
N LEU A 96 -18.52 -0.54 12.04
CA LEU A 96 -19.31 0.13 13.06
C LEU A 96 -18.77 -0.28 14.43
N PRO A 97 -18.43 0.67 15.31
CA PRO A 97 -18.01 0.37 16.67
C PRO A 97 -19.22 -0.13 17.47
N MET A 98 -19.02 -1.21 18.22
CA MET A 98 -20.05 -1.82 19.06
C MET A 98 -19.49 -2.02 20.47
N GLY A 99 -20.25 -1.61 21.49
CA GLY A 99 -19.83 -1.76 22.88
C GLY A 99 -18.81 -0.72 23.35
N GLU A 100 -18.33 -0.91 24.58
CA GLU A 100 -17.42 0.01 25.26
C GLU A 100 -16.01 -0.07 24.69
N LEU A 101 -15.24 1.01 24.89
CA LEU A 101 -13.80 0.99 24.61
C LEU A 101 -13.11 0.06 25.60
N HIS A 102 -12.30 -0.85 25.08
CA HIS A 102 -11.53 -1.79 25.86
C HIS A 102 -10.04 -1.75 25.45
N GLY A 103 -9.22 -2.22 26.37
CA GLY A 103 -7.80 -2.39 26.19
C GLY A 103 -7.04 -2.10 27.48
N SER A 104 -5.77 -2.45 27.47
CA SER A 104 -4.82 -2.09 28.50
C SER A 104 -3.49 -1.73 27.85
N ALA A 105 -2.69 -0.90 28.50
CA ALA A 105 -1.31 -0.71 28.08
C ALA A 105 -0.61 -2.06 27.89
N PRO A 106 0.13 -2.27 26.78
CA PRO A 106 0.86 -3.50 26.57
C PRO A 106 1.80 -3.78 27.75
N ASN A 107 1.83 -5.04 28.18
CA ASN A 107 2.66 -5.48 29.29
C ASN A 107 3.56 -6.64 28.85
N ILE A 108 4.86 -6.50 29.04
CA ILE A 108 5.85 -7.54 28.71
C ILE A 108 6.61 -7.87 29.99
N GLY A 109 6.48 -9.12 30.42
CA GLY A 109 7.23 -9.63 31.56
C GLY A 109 8.74 -9.66 31.29
N TRP A 110 9.54 -9.55 32.33
CA TRP A 110 10.97 -9.83 32.25
C TRP A 110 11.43 -10.59 33.48
N THR A 111 12.52 -11.34 33.33
CA THR A 111 13.19 -12.00 34.45
C THR A 111 14.70 -11.87 34.31
N THR A 112 15.38 -11.52 35.41
CA THR A 112 16.83 -11.60 35.55
C THR A 112 17.17 -12.85 36.36
N VAL A 113 18.25 -13.54 35.99
CA VAL A 113 18.76 -14.67 36.76
C VAL A 113 20.14 -14.29 37.28
N VAL A 114 20.41 -14.47 38.56
CA VAL A 114 21.75 -14.32 39.11
C VAL A 114 22.22 -15.70 39.59
N PRO A 115 23.27 -16.28 38.99
CA PRO A 115 23.79 -17.58 39.41
C PRO A 115 24.07 -17.60 40.92
N GLY A 116 23.40 -18.50 41.65
CA GLY A 116 23.56 -18.68 43.10
C GLY A 116 22.84 -17.68 44.01
N SER A 117 22.16 -16.65 43.48
CA SER A 117 21.52 -15.59 44.28
C SER A 117 20.02 -15.40 44.02
N GLY A 118 19.40 -16.30 43.26
CA GLY A 118 18.01 -16.15 42.82
C GLY A 118 17.85 -15.21 41.62
N GLY A 119 16.61 -14.98 41.20
CA GLY A 119 16.27 -14.09 40.09
C GLY A 119 15.19 -13.09 40.47
N GLN A 120 15.09 -11.97 39.75
CA GLN A 120 14.03 -10.99 39.90
C GLN A 120 13.11 -11.07 38.68
N SER A 121 11.79 -11.01 38.89
CA SER A 121 10.80 -10.96 37.81
C SER A 121 9.87 -9.77 38.00
N SER A 122 9.57 -9.07 36.92
CA SER A 122 8.62 -7.95 36.88
C SER A 122 8.03 -7.81 35.48
N GLY A 123 7.35 -6.71 35.18
CA GLY A 123 6.84 -6.40 33.85
C GLY A 123 7.05 -4.95 33.46
N TRP A 124 7.29 -4.71 32.18
CA TRP A 124 7.26 -3.40 31.57
C TRP A 124 5.86 -3.09 31.08
N ARG A 125 5.28 -1.98 31.55
CA ARG A 125 4.02 -1.44 31.02
C ARG A 125 4.33 -0.26 30.11
N PHE A 126 3.83 -0.32 28.88
CA PHE A 126 4.05 0.72 27.86
C PHE A 126 2.80 1.61 27.75
N GLU A 127 2.59 2.48 28.74
CA GLU A 127 1.40 3.35 28.83
C GLU A 127 1.28 4.32 27.63
N ASP A 128 2.41 4.74 27.05
CA ASP A 128 2.46 5.59 25.85
C ASP A 128 2.06 4.86 24.56
N LEU A 129 2.00 3.53 24.59
CA LEU A 129 1.57 2.69 23.48
C LEU A 129 0.10 2.21 23.65
N TYR A 130 -0.65 2.80 24.58
CA TYR A 130 -2.05 2.43 24.78
C TYR A 130 -2.96 3.11 23.76
N VAL A 131 -3.58 2.32 22.88
CA VAL A 131 -4.65 2.76 21.97
C VAL A 131 -5.92 1.95 22.26
N PRO A 132 -6.94 2.55 22.92
CA PRO A 132 -8.19 1.85 23.18
C PRO A 132 -8.92 1.56 21.88
N VAL A 133 -9.58 0.40 21.77
CA VAL A 133 -10.45 0.04 20.64
C VAL A 133 -11.82 -0.43 21.16
N PRO A 134 -12.90 -0.29 20.39
CA PRO A 134 -14.20 -0.84 20.79
C PRO A 134 -14.11 -2.34 21.04
N ALA A 135 -14.73 -2.86 22.10
CA ALA A 135 -14.70 -4.28 22.43
C ALA A 135 -15.22 -5.17 21.29
N LEU A 136 -16.23 -4.67 20.57
CA LEU A 136 -16.84 -5.32 19.42
C LEU A 136 -16.82 -4.37 18.23
N VAL A 137 -16.68 -4.93 17.05
CA VAL A 137 -16.91 -4.21 15.79
C VAL A 137 -17.79 -5.06 14.90
N ARG A 138 -18.55 -4.41 14.03
CA ARG A 138 -19.35 -5.09 13.01
C ARG A 138 -19.14 -4.41 11.68
N ARG A 139 -18.99 -5.17 10.60
CA ARG A 139 -19.02 -4.58 9.26
C ARG A 139 -20.34 -3.84 9.03
N ALA A 140 -20.27 -2.66 8.43
CA ALA A 140 -21.45 -1.88 8.12
C ALA A 140 -22.38 -2.66 7.17
N PRO A 141 -23.71 -2.64 7.37
CA PRO A 141 -24.64 -3.41 6.53
C PRO A 141 -24.55 -3.12 5.03
N SER A 142 -24.18 -1.88 4.66
CA SER A 142 -23.94 -1.47 3.27
C SER A 142 -22.74 -2.17 2.61
N PHE A 143 -21.91 -2.86 3.40
CA PHE A 143 -20.73 -3.61 2.97
C PHE A 143 -20.90 -5.14 3.13
N THR A 144 -22.03 -5.60 3.65
CA THR A 144 -22.31 -7.03 3.79
C THR A 144 -22.52 -7.66 2.41
N GLY A 145 -21.82 -8.76 2.11
CA GLY A 145 -21.90 -9.46 0.83
C GLY A 145 -21.19 -8.79 -0.36
N ALA A 146 -20.68 -7.58 -0.18
CA ALA A 146 -19.88 -6.89 -1.18
C ALA A 146 -18.39 -7.09 -0.87
N ASN A 147 -17.77 -8.10 -1.48
CA ASN A 147 -16.34 -8.39 -1.27
C ASN A 147 -15.41 -7.33 -1.90
N ASP A 148 -15.93 -6.48 -2.78
CA ASP A 148 -15.13 -5.65 -3.69
C ASP A 148 -15.43 -4.15 -3.60
N GLN A 149 -15.71 -3.61 -2.41
CA GLN A 149 -15.85 -2.15 -2.23
C GLN A 149 -14.51 -1.45 -2.04
N PHE A 150 -13.52 -1.72 -2.90
CA PHE A 150 -12.16 -1.20 -2.77
C PHE A 150 -12.08 0.33 -2.87
N LEU A 151 -13.04 1.02 -3.50
CA LEU A 151 -13.10 2.49 -3.53
C LEU A 151 -13.52 3.15 -2.20
N SER A 152 -13.95 2.34 -1.22
CA SER A 152 -14.34 2.85 0.10
C SER A 152 -13.15 3.16 1.00
N GLU A 153 -11.94 2.72 0.66
CA GLU A 153 -10.75 2.96 1.48
C GLU A 153 -9.50 2.98 0.59
N PRO A 154 -8.70 4.07 0.61
CA PRO A 154 -7.54 4.22 -0.27
C PRO A 154 -6.49 3.10 -0.19
N ASP A 155 -6.22 2.56 0.99
CA ASP A 155 -5.23 1.50 1.17
C ASP A 155 -5.77 0.15 0.67
N LEU A 156 -7.06 -0.12 0.87
CA LEU A 156 -7.72 -1.29 0.27
C LEU A 156 -7.72 -1.22 -1.27
N TYR A 157 -7.91 -0.02 -1.83
CA TYR A 157 -7.77 0.22 -3.28
C TYR A 157 -6.36 -0.08 -3.78
N LEU A 158 -5.32 0.46 -3.13
CA LEU A 158 -3.93 0.18 -3.50
C LEU A 158 -3.59 -1.31 -3.37
N ASN A 159 -4.07 -1.97 -2.31
CA ASN A 159 -3.88 -3.41 -2.13
C ASN A 159 -4.51 -4.19 -3.31
N THR A 160 -5.66 -3.74 -3.79
CA THR A 160 -6.34 -4.33 -4.95
C THR A 160 -5.56 -4.13 -6.26
N LEU A 161 -4.86 -3.00 -6.44
CA LEU A 161 -3.95 -2.79 -7.57
C LEU A 161 -2.86 -3.88 -7.60
N GLY A 162 -2.36 -4.28 -6.42
CA GLY A 162 -1.39 -5.37 -6.29
C GLY A 162 0.02 -5.00 -6.72
N MET A 163 0.41 -3.72 -6.59
CA MET A 163 1.70 -3.19 -7.07
C MET A 163 2.57 -2.70 -5.91
N PRO A 164 3.41 -3.56 -5.32
CA PRO A 164 4.27 -3.17 -4.21
C PRO A 164 5.34 -2.15 -4.63
N ASP A 165 5.90 -2.28 -5.84
CA ASP A 165 7.07 -1.52 -6.31
C ASP A 165 6.72 -0.25 -7.11
N MET A 166 5.52 0.29 -6.90
CA MET A 166 5.07 1.55 -7.46
C MET A 166 5.78 2.74 -6.83
N HIS A 167 6.21 3.72 -7.65
CA HIS A 167 6.85 4.93 -7.14
C HIS A 167 5.96 5.63 -6.08
N PRO A 168 6.53 6.15 -4.97
CA PRO A 168 5.76 6.76 -3.89
C PRO A 168 4.78 7.86 -4.34
N ASP A 169 5.16 8.68 -5.33
CA ASP A 169 4.29 9.73 -5.85
C ASP A 169 3.09 9.19 -6.65
N VAL A 170 3.27 8.07 -7.36
CA VAL A 170 2.18 7.41 -8.09
C VAL A 170 1.21 6.76 -7.10
N ARG A 171 1.76 6.10 -6.08
CA ARG A 171 0.99 5.53 -4.96
C ARG A 171 0.17 6.60 -4.24
N ALA A 172 0.80 7.72 -3.87
CA ALA A 172 0.13 8.84 -3.22
C ALA A 172 -0.97 9.44 -4.11
N ALA A 173 -0.72 9.54 -5.42
CA ALA A 173 -1.73 10.04 -6.35
C ALA A 173 -2.95 9.13 -6.46
N PHE A 174 -2.78 7.80 -6.48
CA PHE A 174 -3.91 6.87 -6.41
C PHE A 174 -4.68 6.98 -5.09
N GLN A 175 -3.99 7.07 -3.95
CA GLN A 175 -4.66 7.25 -2.66
C GLN A 175 -5.49 8.53 -2.63
N GLU A 176 -4.92 9.63 -3.12
CA GLU A 176 -5.60 10.92 -3.15
C GLU A 176 -6.79 10.92 -4.11
N ALA A 177 -6.68 10.22 -5.25
CA ALA A 177 -7.80 10.04 -6.17
C ALA A 177 -9.00 9.38 -5.47
N VAL A 178 -8.76 8.34 -4.67
CA VAL A 178 -9.82 7.67 -3.89
C VAL A 178 -10.38 8.59 -2.79
N LYS A 179 -9.52 9.33 -2.07
CA LYS A 179 -9.98 10.28 -1.05
C LYS A 179 -10.88 11.37 -1.64
N CYS A 180 -10.45 11.99 -2.75
CA CYS A 180 -11.25 12.97 -3.46
C CYS A 180 -12.58 12.39 -3.93
N PHE A 181 -12.57 11.17 -4.50
CA PHE A 181 -13.79 10.50 -4.95
C PHE A 181 -14.78 10.29 -3.80
N ARG A 182 -14.30 9.81 -2.64
CA ARG A 182 -15.13 9.63 -1.44
C ARG A 182 -15.67 10.93 -0.87
N GLY A 183 -14.92 12.03 -1.01
CA GLY A 183 -15.37 13.37 -0.65
C GLY A 183 -16.31 14.02 -1.67
N GLY A 184 -16.71 13.33 -2.74
CA GLY A 184 -17.53 13.89 -3.81
C GLY A 184 -16.81 14.89 -4.72
N LEU A 185 -15.48 15.00 -4.60
CA LEU A 185 -14.64 15.92 -5.37
C LEU A 185 -14.20 15.27 -6.70
N PHE A 186 -15.16 14.97 -7.56
CA PHE A 186 -14.93 14.15 -8.77
C PHE A 186 -13.88 14.73 -9.73
N ALA A 187 -13.84 16.06 -9.92
CA ALA A 187 -12.83 16.70 -10.75
C ALA A 187 -11.41 16.56 -10.16
N ALA A 188 -11.27 16.70 -8.85
CA ALA A 188 -9.98 16.48 -8.16
C ALA A 188 -9.58 14.99 -8.22
N ALA A 189 -10.54 14.08 -8.08
CA ALA A 189 -10.30 12.64 -8.17
C ALA A 189 -9.71 12.23 -9.52
N VAL A 190 -10.30 12.68 -10.63
CA VAL A 190 -9.75 12.40 -11.97
C VAL A 190 -8.44 13.13 -12.24
N ALA A 191 -8.20 14.28 -11.60
CA ALA A 191 -6.92 14.95 -11.68
C ALA A 191 -5.80 14.13 -11.04
N MET A 192 -6.05 13.59 -9.85
CA MET A 192 -5.11 12.71 -9.16
C MET A 192 -4.95 11.36 -9.87
N LEU A 193 -6.04 10.79 -10.42
CA LEU A 193 -5.97 9.58 -11.24
C LEU A 193 -5.15 9.80 -12.52
N GLY A 194 -5.30 10.96 -13.17
CA GLY A 194 -4.51 11.35 -14.34
C GLY A 194 -3.03 11.48 -14.02
N LYS A 195 -2.69 12.10 -12.87
CA LYS A 195 -1.31 12.15 -12.37
C LYS A 195 -0.74 10.75 -12.12
N ALA A 196 -1.51 9.87 -11.48
CA ALA A 196 -1.10 8.50 -11.21
C ALA A 196 -0.87 7.71 -12.51
N SER A 197 -1.81 7.80 -13.46
CA SER A 197 -1.68 7.16 -14.78
C SER A 197 -0.45 7.67 -15.54
N GLU A 198 -0.19 8.97 -15.55
CA GLU A 198 0.99 9.54 -16.21
C GLU A 198 2.28 9.02 -15.58
N GLY A 199 2.38 9.02 -14.25
CA GLY A 199 3.55 8.51 -13.55
C GLY A 199 3.82 7.03 -13.84
N ALA A 200 2.77 6.19 -13.87
CA ALA A 200 2.91 4.78 -14.21
C ALA A 200 3.46 4.56 -15.64
N TRP A 201 3.03 5.37 -16.62
CA TRP A 201 3.60 5.35 -17.97
C TRP A 201 5.06 5.80 -18.01
N LEU A 202 5.43 6.82 -17.22
CA LEU A 202 6.81 7.29 -17.12
C LEU A 202 7.73 6.22 -16.50
N GLU A 203 7.28 5.54 -15.44
CA GLU A 203 8.01 4.43 -14.83
C GLU A 203 8.25 3.30 -15.83
N LEU A 204 7.22 2.91 -16.60
CA LEU A 204 7.37 1.91 -17.67
C LEU A 204 8.34 2.38 -18.77
N GLY A 205 8.22 3.63 -19.21
CA GLY A 205 9.12 4.20 -20.22
C GLY A 205 10.58 4.19 -19.77
N ALA A 206 10.83 4.55 -18.51
CA ALA A 206 12.16 4.49 -17.91
C ALA A 206 12.72 3.06 -17.86
N ALA A 207 11.90 2.09 -17.42
CA ALA A 207 12.29 0.68 -17.37
C ALA A 207 12.65 0.13 -18.76
N LEU A 208 11.84 0.42 -19.78
CA LEU A 208 12.11 0.00 -21.16
C LEU A 208 13.40 0.64 -21.72
N LEU A 209 13.63 1.93 -21.45
CA LEU A 209 14.86 2.62 -21.85
C LEU A 209 16.11 2.08 -21.14
N ALA A 210 15.96 1.46 -19.97
CA ALA A 210 17.06 0.83 -19.24
C ALA A 210 17.43 -0.56 -19.79
N VAL A 211 16.55 -1.24 -20.54
CA VAL A 211 16.87 -2.52 -21.19
C VAL A 211 17.84 -2.33 -22.36
N HIS A 212 17.76 -1.21 -23.07
CA HIS A 212 18.60 -0.93 -24.24
C HIS A 212 19.24 0.47 -24.17
N TYR A 213 20.49 0.52 -23.71
CA TYR A 213 21.30 1.74 -23.65
C TYR A 213 21.89 2.08 -25.04
N GLY A 214 21.01 2.48 -25.96
CA GLY A 214 21.36 2.86 -27.34
C GLY A 214 20.84 4.24 -27.74
N SER A 215 21.35 4.76 -28.86
CA SER A 215 20.85 6.01 -29.45
C SER A 215 19.49 5.88 -30.14
N ASP A 216 18.98 4.65 -30.27
CA ASP A 216 17.79 4.31 -31.06
C ASP A 216 16.51 4.98 -30.54
N PHE A 217 16.50 5.38 -29.27
CA PHE A 217 15.35 6.01 -28.61
C PHE A 217 15.60 7.44 -28.11
N LYS A 218 16.57 8.16 -28.70
CA LYS A 218 16.88 9.56 -28.30
C LYS A 218 15.65 10.47 -28.33
N LYS A 219 14.78 10.34 -29.34
CA LYS A 219 13.56 11.15 -29.47
C LYS A 219 12.55 10.84 -28.37
N GLN A 220 12.31 9.56 -28.09
CA GLN A 220 11.37 9.11 -27.07
C GLN A 220 11.87 9.49 -25.68
N ARG A 221 13.18 9.36 -25.42
CA ARG A 221 13.80 9.84 -24.18
C ARG A 221 13.55 11.34 -23.95
N ALA A 222 13.82 12.16 -24.96
CA ALA A 222 13.56 13.60 -24.87
C ALA A 222 12.09 13.93 -24.59
N VAL A 223 11.15 13.16 -25.17
CA VAL A 223 9.70 13.31 -24.90
C VAL A 223 9.33 12.93 -23.46
N LEU A 224 9.91 11.86 -22.91
CA LEU A 224 9.60 11.38 -21.57
C LEU A 224 10.21 12.28 -20.48
N GLU A 225 11.38 12.85 -20.73
CA GLU A 225 12.11 13.71 -19.79
C GLU A 225 11.61 15.17 -19.79
N ASP A 226 10.88 15.61 -20.83
CA ASP A 226 10.38 16.98 -20.93
C ASP A 226 9.09 17.20 -20.08
N PRO A 227 9.12 18.07 -19.06
CA PRO A 227 7.96 18.35 -18.22
C PRO A 227 6.85 19.13 -18.93
N GLN A 228 7.13 19.77 -20.07
CA GLN A 228 6.13 20.54 -20.84
C GLN A 228 5.36 19.67 -21.83
N ILE A 229 5.80 18.43 -22.07
CA ILE A 229 5.11 17.53 -22.98
C ILE A 229 3.92 16.89 -22.27
N GLY A 230 2.74 17.03 -22.87
CA GLY A 230 1.50 16.46 -22.37
C GLY A 230 1.51 14.93 -22.34
N THR A 231 0.74 14.37 -21.41
CA THR A 231 0.61 12.93 -21.12
C THR A 231 0.40 12.06 -22.36
N GLY A 232 -0.40 12.50 -23.34
CA GLY A 232 -0.66 11.73 -24.56
C GLY A 232 0.60 11.41 -25.36
N LYS A 233 1.43 12.43 -25.62
CA LYS A 233 2.69 12.25 -26.36
C LYS A 233 3.67 11.36 -25.61
N LYS A 234 3.66 11.39 -24.27
CA LYS A 234 4.46 10.49 -23.43
C LYS A 234 4.01 9.05 -23.59
N ILE A 235 2.70 8.79 -23.57
CA ILE A 235 2.12 7.46 -23.84
C ILE A 235 2.54 6.96 -25.23
N ASP A 236 2.37 7.80 -26.26
CA ASP A 236 2.78 7.45 -27.64
C ASP A 236 4.27 7.10 -27.73
N ALA A 237 5.13 7.82 -27.00
CA ALA A 237 6.55 7.54 -26.95
C ALA A 237 6.86 6.18 -26.31
N VAL A 238 6.18 5.82 -25.21
CA VAL A 238 6.33 4.50 -24.57
C VAL A 238 5.85 3.39 -25.49
N LEU A 239 4.69 3.57 -26.13
CA LEU A 239 4.16 2.61 -27.09
C LEU A 239 5.12 2.40 -28.28
N ALA A 240 5.71 3.47 -28.80
CA ALA A 240 6.68 3.40 -29.88
C ALA A 240 7.97 2.66 -29.49
N ILE A 241 8.38 2.73 -28.21
CA ILE A 241 9.50 1.92 -27.69
C ILE A 241 9.08 0.45 -27.66
N PHE A 242 7.94 0.14 -27.03
CA PHE A 242 7.51 -1.25 -26.86
C PHE A 242 7.10 -1.91 -28.20
N ASP A 243 6.65 -1.16 -29.19
CA ASP A 243 6.34 -1.68 -30.54
C ASP A 243 7.59 -2.21 -31.29
N ARG A 244 8.81 -1.88 -30.85
CA ARG A 244 10.07 -2.44 -31.37
C ARG A 244 10.31 -3.86 -30.86
N GLN A 245 9.47 -4.79 -31.30
CA GLN A 245 9.51 -6.20 -30.91
C GLN A 245 10.77 -6.93 -31.40
N ASP A 246 11.53 -6.36 -32.33
CA ASP A 246 12.89 -6.81 -32.64
C ASP A 246 13.84 -6.69 -31.44
N ILE A 247 13.58 -5.75 -30.52
CA ILE A 247 14.36 -5.52 -29.29
C ILE A 247 13.60 -6.05 -28.06
N PHE A 248 12.31 -5.73 -27.95
CA PHE A 248 11.51 -5.93 -26.74
C PHE A 248 10.68 -7.22 -26.70
N ARG A 249 10.84 -8.12 -27.67
CA ARG A 249 10.17 -9.43 -27.64
C ARG A 249 10.44 -10.22 -26.34
N PRO A 250 11.66 -10.28 -25.79
CA PRO A 250 11.90 -10.98 -24.52
C PRO A 250 11.09 -10.40 -23.34
N VAL A 251 10.91 -9.08 -23.32
CA VAL A 251 10.09 -8.39 -22.30
C VAL A 251 8.61 -8.74 -22.48
N SER A 252 8.12 -8.75 -23.72
CA SER A 252 6.74 -9.15 -24.04
C SER A 252 6.47 -10.61 -23.67
N GLU A 253 7.38 -11.53 -24.00
CA GLU A 253 7.27 -12.96 -23.66
C GLU A 253 7.29 -13.19 -22.14
N LYS A 254 8.16 -12.47 -21.41
CA LYS A 254 8.27 -12.59 -19.95
C LYS A 254 7.06 -11.99 -19.20
N SER A 255 6.56 -10.84 -19.65
CA SER A 255 5.38 -10.20 -19.05
C SER A 255 4.07 -10.88 -19.44
N GLY A 256 4.05 -11.64 -20.54
CA GLY A 256 2.83 -12.19 -21.13
C GLY A 256 1.94 -11.13 -21.79
N VAL A 257 2.41 -9.87 -21.91
CA VAL A 257 1.64 -8.75 -22.45
C VAL A 257 2.05 -8.47 -23.89
N ARG A 258 1.08 -8.48 -24.79
CA ARG A 258 1.26 -8.11 -26.20
C ARG A 258 1.16 -6.60 -26.40
N PRO A 259 1.79 -6.03 -27.45
CA PRO A 259 1.68 -4.60 -27.75
C PRO A 259 0.23 -4.09 -27.87
N GLN A 260 -0.68 -4.91 -28.38
CA GLN A 260 -2.10 -4.58 -28.49
C GLN A 260 -2.77 -4.39 -27.13
N GLU A 261 -2.39 -5.18 -26.12
CA GLU A 261 -2.93 -5.08 -24.75
C GLU A 261 -2.46 -3.78 -24.10
N LEU A 262 -1.20 -3.39 -24.32
CA LEU A 262 -0.68 -2.09 -23.86
C LEU A 262 -1.36 -0.91 -24.59
N LYS A 263 -1.71 -1.05 -25.86
CA LYS A 263 -2.54 -0.06 -26.60
C LYS A 263 -3.95 0.06 -26.01
N SER A 264 -4.55 -1.03 -25.54
CA SER A 264 -5.82 -0.96 -24.80
C SER A 264 -5.72 -0.17 -23.50
N VAL A 265 -4.58 -0.23 -22.80
CA VAL A 265 -4.32 0.63 -21.63
C VAL A 265 -4.28 2.11 -22.02
N ALA A 266 -3.68 2.44 -23.17
CA ALA A 266 -3.61 3.82 -23.64
C ALA A 266 -5.01 4.42 -23.90
N VAL A 267 -5.96 3.62 -24.38
CA VAL A 267 -7.36 4.05 -24.55
C VAL A 267 -8.00 4.43 -23.22
N TRP A 268 -7.78 3.65 -22.16
CA TRP A 268 -8.25 4.00 -20.82
C TRP A 268 -7.56 5.25 -20.29
N SER A 269 -6.24 5.36 -20.45
CA SER A 269 -5.48 6.55 -20.04
C SER A 269 -5.96 7.82 -20.77
N ASP A 270 -6.36 7.69 -22.03
CA ASP A 270 -6.96 8.79 -22.79
C ASP A 270 -8.34 9.21 -22.24
N ALA A 271 -9.17 8.26 -21.81
CA ALA A 271 -10.43 8.56 -21.13
C ALA A 271 -10.21 9.27 -19.78
N VAL A 272 -9.18 8.86 -19.02
CA VAL A 272 -8.75 9.55 -17.80
C VAL A 272 -8.25 10.96 -18.13
N ARG A 273 -7.44 11.12 -19.17
CA ARG A 273 -6.90 12.42 -19.62
C ARG A 273 -8.01 13.38 -20.04
N ASP A 274 -8.98 12.93 -20.83
CA ASP A 274 -10.15 13.73 -21.22
C ASP A 274 -10.91 14.21 -19.99
N SER A 275 -11.16 13.30 -19.04
CA SER A 275 -11.86 13.60 -17.78
C SER A 275 -11.09 14.56 -16.89
N ARG A 276 -9.75 14.46 -16.86
CA ARG A 276 -8.87 15.39 -16.14
C ARG A 276 -8.91 16.78 -16.75
N ASN A 277 -8.95 16.91 -18.08
CA ASN A 277 -8.75 18.18 -18.76
C ASN A 277 -9.79 19.26 -18.39
N THR A 278 -10.87 18.90 -17.69
CA THR A 278 -11.82 19.84 -17.07
C THR A 278 -11.20 20.81 -16.08
N ILE A 279 -9.97 20.55 -15.60
CA ILE A 279 -9.23 21.49 -14.75
C ILE A 279 -8.72 22.71 -15.56
N HIS A 280 -8.65 22.61 -16.88
CA HIS A 280 -8.24 23.71 -17.73
C HIS A 280 -9.42 24.65 -18.02
N PHE A 281 -9.16 25.95 -17.95
CA PHE A 281 -10.18 26.97 -18.18
C PHE A 281 -10.83 26.81 -19.56
N GLY A 282 -12.17 26.82 -19.59
CA GLY A 282 -12.95 26.72 -20.82
C GLY A 282 -13.06 25.31 -21.41
N VAL A 283 -12.49 24.28 -20.78
CA VAL A 283 -12.60 22.90 -21.25
C VAL A 283 -13.77 22.19 -20.56
N THR A 284 -14.74 21.77 -21.37
CA THR A 284 -15.85 20.90 -20.94
C THR A 284 -15.52 19.47 -21.35
N PRO A 285 -15.63 18.48 -20.45
CA PRO A 285 -15.36 17.09 -20.84
C PRO A 285 -16.47 16.61 -21.78
N ALA A 286 -16.18 15.60 -22.60
CA ALA A 286 -17.19 15.00 -23.47
C ALA A 286 -18.37 14.42 -22.65
N THR A 287 -18.08 13.96 -21.44
CA THR A 287 -19.07 13.50 -20.45
C THR A 287 -18.77 14.12 -19.09
N PRO A 288 -19.77 14.64 -18.34
CA PRO A 288 -19.53 15.20 -17.01
C PRO A 288 -18.86 14.21 -16.05
N ASN A 289 -18.03 14.71 -15.13
CA ASN A 289 -17.39 13.90 -14.10
C ASN A 289 -18.39 13.60 -12.97
N THR A 290 -19.27 12.61 -13.19
CA THR A 290 -20.22 12.10 -12.21
C THR A 290 -19.61 10.99 -11.35
N TYR A 291 -20.33 10.58 -10.31
CA TYR A 291 -19.97 9.43 -9.48
C TYR A 291 -19.71 8.18 -10.32
N GLU A 292 -20.64 7.80 -11.21
CA GLU A 292 -20.59 6.57 -12.01
C GLU A 292 -19.40 6.58 -12.96
N LYS A 293 -19.15 7.72 -13.62
CA LYS A 293 -18.02 7.87 -14.54
C LYS A 293 -16.69 7.72 -13.80
N VAL A 294 -16.51 8.47 -12.71
CA VAL A 294 -15.24 8.45 -11.96
C VAL A 294 -15.03 7.10 -11.27
N ALA A 295 -16.09 6.48 -10.74
CA ALA A 295 -16.03 5.13 -10.21
C ALA A 295 -15.56 4.14 -11.28
N THR A 296 -16.13 4.21 -12.49
CA THR A 296 -15.74 3.36 -13.62
C THR A 296 -14.26 3.54 -13.99
N LEU A 297 -13.77 4.78 -14.03
CA LEU A 297 -12.37 5.07 -14.33
C LEU A 297 -11.41 4.52 -13.26
N LEU A 298 -11.77 4.67 -11.98
CA LEU A 298 -10.98 4.13 -10.85
C LEU A 298 -10.99 2.59 -10.85
N VAL A 299 -12.16 1.96 -11.04
CA VAL A 299 -12.26 0.50 -11.17
C VAL A 299 -11.42 -0.01 -12.36
N GLY A 300 -11.49 0.70 -13.49
CA GLY A 300 -10.71 0.37 -14.69
C GLY A 300 -9.20 0.44 -14.47
N ALA A 301 -8.72 1.25 -13.52
CA ALA A 301 -7.29 1.35 -13.23
C ALA A 301 -6.68 0.00 -12.82
N VAL A 302 -7.43 -0.87 -12.13
CA VAL A 302 -6.91 -2.15 -11.61
C VAL A 302 -6.35 -3.04 -12.71
N PRO A 303 -7.12 -3.50 -13.72
CA PRO A 303 -6.58 -4.32 -14.79
C PRO A 303 -5.53 -3.59 -15.63
N HIS A 304 -5.67 -2.28 -15.83
CA HIS A 304 -4.76 -1.50 -16.66
C HIS A 304 -3.39 -1.28 -16.02
N MET A 305 -3.34 -1.01 -14.71
CA MET A 305 -2.08 -0.91 -13.98
C MET A 305 -1.38 -2.27 -13.91
N ARG A 306 -2.12 -3.38 -13.82
CA ARG A 306 -1.56 -4.73 -13.92
C ARG A 306 -0.81 -4.97 -15.22
N VAL A 307 -1.35 -4.48 -16.33
CA VAL A 307 -0.66 -4.56 -17.63
C VAL A 307 0.61 -3.70 -17.64
N ILE A 308 0.54 -2.43 -17.22
CA ILE A 308 1.72 -1.53 -17.21
C ILE A 308 2.84 -2.11 -16.35
N TYR A 309 2.53 -2.48 -15.11
CA TYR A 309 3.53 -2.94 -14.16
C TYR A 309 4.04 -4.35 -14.47
N GLY A 310 3.23 -5.22 -15.08
CA GLY A 310 3.71 -6.51 -15.58
C GLY A 310 4.80 -6.34 -16.65
N VAL A 311 4.65 -5.36 -17.56
CA VAL A 311 5.70 -5.04 -18.55
C VAL A 311 6.91 -4.39 -17.86
N LYS A 312 6.69 -3.47 -16.92
CA LYS A 312 7.75 -2.80 -16.16
C LYS A 312 8.61 -3.82 -15.40
N GLU A 313 8.00 -4.70 -14.61
CA GLU A 313 8.70 -5.75 -13.85
C GLU A 313 9.51 -6.68 -14.77
N ALA A 314 8.96 -7.04 -15.92
CA ALA A 314 9.68 -7.82 -16.91
C ALA A 314 10.90 -7.05 -17.43
N ALA A 315 10.76 -5.77 -17.77
CA ALA A 315 11.85 -4.91 -18.24
C ALA A 315 12.95 -4.69 -17.18
N ASP A 316 12.57 -4.39 -15.94
CA ASP A 316 13.49 -4.21 -14.81
C ASP A 316 14.34 -5.47 -14.58
N ALA A 317 13.76 -6.64 -14.76
CA ALA A 317 14.48 -7.90 -14.62
C ALA A 317 15.46 -8.21 -15.77
N PHE A 318 15.40 -7.49 -16.90
CA PHE A 318 16.41 -7.57 -17.96
C PHE A 318 17.48 -6.48 -17.83
N SER A 319 17.14 -5.29 -17.32
CA SER A 319 18.12 -4.22 -17.09
C SER A 319 19.09 -4.56 -15.94
N GLY A 320 18.62 -5.26 -14.90
CA GLY A 320 19.45 -5.73 -13.79
C GLY A 320 20.48 -6.81 -14.15
N GLY A 321 20.40 -7.41 -15.33
CA GLY A 321 21.34 -8.45 -15.80
C GLY A 321 22.53 -7.92 -16.62
N ALA A 322 22.53 -6.63 -16.99
CA ALA A 322 23.59 -6.04 -17.83
C ALA A 322 24.75 -5.42 -17.02
N ALA A 323 24.78 -5.61 -15.71
CA ALA A 323 25.79 -5.06 -14.79
C ALA A 323 26.61 -6.14 -14.04
N THR A 324 26.77 -7.33 -14.64
CA THR A 324 27.72 -8.36 -14.17
C THR A 324 28.64 -8.81 -15.29
#